data_AF-S8BXY8-F1
#
_entry.id   AF-S8BXY8-F1
#
_cell.length_a   1.000
_cell.length_b   1.000
_cell.length_c   1.000
_cell.angle_alpha   90.00
_cell.angle_beta   90.00
_cell.angle_gamma   90.00
#
_symmetry.space_group_name_H-M   'P 1'
#
loop_
_entity.id
_entity.type
_entity.pdbx_description
1 polymer ?
#
loop_
_entity_poly.entity_id
_entity_poly.type
_entity_poly.pdbx_seq_one_letter_code
_entity_poly.pdbx_strand_id
1 'polypeptide(L)'
;DIEALPNILQRKYALLRDMDKSLQEIQRQNELRCELEIDDMKRDIKLGNATPDSSLFKFSNEALDEQKHAIRIADEKVSLAMQAYDLVDTHIQQLDQFLKKFDDDLRR
;
A
#
# COMPACT_ATOMS: atom_id res chain seq x y z
N ASP A 1 6.40 26.46 -3.65
CA ASP A 1 7.26 27.11 -2.66
C ASP A 1 8.34 26.10 -2.27
N ILE A 2 9.56 26.26 -2.82
CA ILE A 2 10.62 25.24 -2.74
C ILE A 2 11.00 24.96 -1.28
N GLU A 3 10.90 25.97 -0.41
CA GLU A 3 11.24 25.85 1.01
C GLU A 3 10.30 24.92 1.80
N ALA A 4 9.05 24.76 1.34
CA ALA A 4 8.09 23.88 1.97
C ALA A 4 8.23 22.41 1.52
N LEU A 5 8.89 22.16 0.38
CA LEU A 5 8.98 20.83 -0.22
C LEU A 5 9.58 19.77 0.72
N PRO A 6 10.70 20.01 1.43
CA PRO A 6 11.28 19.02 2.34
C PRO A 6 10.31 18.63 3.45
N ASN A 7 9.60 19.60 4.03
CA ASN A 7 8.63 19.37 5.10
C ASN A 7 7.40 18.58 4.60
N ILE A 8 6.90 18.88 3.40
CA ILE A 8 5.77 18.16 2.80
C ILE A 8 6.17 16.71 2.49
N LEU A 9 7.35 16.50 1.90
CA LEU A 9 7.87 15.17 1.62
C LEU A 9 8.09 14.37 2.89
N GLN A 10 8.69 14.97 3.92
CA GLN A 10 8.90 14.30 5.21
C GLN A 10 7.57 13.81 5.79
N ARG A 11 6.51 14.63 5.76
CA ARG A 11 5.18 14.23 6.23
C ARG A 11 4.58 13.10 5.38
N LYS A 12 4.69 13.18 4.04
CA LYS A 12 4.21 12.11 3.14
C LYS A 12 4.94 10.79 3.38
N TYR A 13 6.27 10.81 3.52
CA TYR A 13 7.07 9.61 3.81
C TYR A 13 6.84 9.03 5.20
N ALA A 14 6.58 9.89 6.20
CA ALA A 14 6.17 9.42 7.53
C ALA A 14 4.84 8.66 7.44
N LEU A 15 3.85 9.24 6.78
CA LEU A 15 2.54 8.60 6.58
C LEU A 15 2.66 7.30 5.76
N LEU A 16 3.45 7.27 4.68
CA LEU A 16 3.72 6.05 3.91
C LEU A 16 4.29 4.93 4.81
N ARG A 17 5.24 5.27 5.70
CA ARG A 17 5.84 4.30 6.62
C ARG A 17 4.85 3.77 7.66
N ASP A 18 3.93 4.61 8.13
CA ASP A 18 2.90 4.18 9.07
C ASP A 18 1.85 3.29 8.38
N MET A 19 1.50 3.61 7.14
CA MET A 19 0.66 2.76 6.30
C MET A 19 1.33 1.42 5.98
N ASP A 20 2.64 1.41 5.73
CA ASP A 20 3.43 0.18 5.53
C ASP A 20 3.34 -0.75 6.73
N LYS A 21 3.53 -0.22 7.93
CA LYS A 21 3.43 -1.00 9.17
C LYS A 21 2.03 -1.54 9.37
N SER A 22 1.02 -0.70 9.15
CA SER A 22 -0.40 -1.09 9.27
C SER A 22 -0.75 -2.22 8.28
N LEU A 23 -0.34 -2.07 7.02
CA LEU A 23 -0.57 -3.06 5.97
C LEU A 23 0.12 -4.39 6.30
N GLN A 24 1.39 -4.35 6.72
CA GLN A 24 2.12 -5.56 7.10
C GLN A 24 1.45 -6.30 8.25
N GLU A 25 0.96 -5.59 9.26
CA GLU A 25 0.28 -6.22 10.39
C GLU A 25 -1.06 -6.85 9.98
N ILE A 26 -1.87 -6.16 9.17
CA ILE A 26 -3.14 -6.70 8.67
C ILE A 26 -2.90 -7.93 7.78
N GLN A 27 -1.89 -7.88 6.90
CA GLN A 27 -1.53 -9.02 6.06
C GLN A 27 -1.12 -10.22 6.92
N ARG A 28 -0.24 -10.00 7.91
CA ARG A 28 0.20 -11.05 8.84
C ARG A 28 -0.97 -11.67 9.62
N GLN A 29 -1.91 -10.84 10.08
CA GLN A 29 -3.11 -11.31 10.78
C GLN A 29 -4.02 -12.13 9.86
N ASN A 30 -4.21 -11.69 8.62
CA ASN A 30 -5.01 -12.40 7.62
C ASN A 30 -4.39 -13.74 7.23
N GLU A 31 -3.07 -13.78 7.00
CA GLU A 31 -2.32 -15.00 6.69
C GLU A 31 -2.48 -16.05 7.80
N LEU A 32 -2.27 -15.65 9.05
CA LEU A 32 -2.45 -16.54 10.20
C LEU A 32 -3.88 -17.08 10.29
N ARG A 33 -4.88 -16.23 10.04
CA ARG A 33 -6.28 -16.65 10.01
C ARG A 33 -6.54 -17.66 8.89
N CYS A 34 -6.04 -17.39 7.69
CA CYS A 34 -6.19 -18.29 6.55
C CYS A 34 -5.53 -19.64 6.82
N GLU A 35 -4.34 -19.67 7.44
CA GLU A 35 -3.66 -20.90 7.84
C GLU A 35 -4.49 -21.74 8.81
N LEU A 36 -5.06 -21.10 9.84
CA LEU A 36 -5.94 -21.76 10.81
C LEU A 36 -7.18 -22.34 10.13
N GLU A 37 -7.83 -21.57 9.26
CA GLU A 37 -9.00 -22.02 8.51
C GLU A 37 -8.64 -23.20 7.62
N ILE A 38 -7.53 -23.15 6.88
CA ILE A 38 -7.05 -24.26 6.05
C ILE A 38 -6.81 -25.53 6.89
N ASP A 39 -6.22 -25.39 8.07
CA ASP A 39 -5.93 -26.54 8.93
C ASP A 39 -7.19 -27.12 9.61
N ASP A 40 -8.20 -26.30 9.90
CA ASP A 40 -9.53 -26.76 10.28
C ASP A 40 -10.17 -27.57 9.14
N MET A 41 -10.14 -27.02 7.91
CA MET A 41 -10.68 -27.69 6.72
C MET A 41 -10.02 -29.04 6.48
N LYS A 42 -8.69 -29.13 6.57
CA LYS A 42 -7.95 -30.40 6.44
C LYS A 42 -8.35 -31.40 7.52
N ARG A 43 -8.58 -30.95 8.76
CA ARG A 43 -9.03 -31.83 9.85
C ARG A 43 -10.42 -32.38 9.58
N ASP A 44 -11.34 -31.56 9.11
CA ASP A 44 -12.70 -32.00 8.77
C ASP A 44 -12.72 -33.04 7.65
N ILE A 45 -11.88 -32.87 6.62
CA ILE A 45 -11.70 -33.87 5.57
C ILE A 45 -11.16 -35.18 6.16
N LYS A 46 -10.14 -35.10 7.03
CA LYS A 46 -9.52 -36.29 7.64
C LYS A 46 -10.47 -37.06 8.54
N LEU A 47 -11.40 -36.38 9.20
CA LEU A 47 -12.44 -36.98 10.03
C LEU A 47 -13.63 -37.54 9.21
N GLY A 48 -13.64 -37.32 7.89
CA GLY A 48 -14.74 -37.74 7.01
C GLY A 48 -15.98 -36.87 7.12
N ASN A 49 -15.89 -35.71 7.78
CA ASN A 49 -16.99 -34.76 7.94
C ASN A 49 -17.28 -33.98 6.64
N ALA A 50 -16.29 -33.89 5.74
CA ALA A 50 -16.38 -33.18 4.48
C ALA A 50 -15.60 -33.90 3.37
N THR A 51 -16.05 -33.73 2.13
CA THR A 51 -15.31 -34.19 0.94
C THR A 51 -14.34 -33.10 0.45
N PRO A 52 -13.21 -33.47 -0.19
CA PRO A 52 -12.23 -32.50 -0.69
C PRO A 52 -12.78 -31.47 -1.69
N ASP A 53 -13.74 -31.87 -2.53
CA ASP A 53 -14.40 -31.01 -3.54
C ASP A 53 -15.64 -30.27 -3.01
N SER A 54 -15.81 -30.23 -1.68
CA SER A 54 -16.95 -29.55 -1.10
C SER A 54 -16.86 -28.04 -1.34
N SER A 55 -17.85 -27.47 -2.04
CA SER A 55 -18.03 -26.02 -2.19
C SER A 55 -18.26 -25.28 -0.86
N LEU A 56 -18.31 -26.02 0.26
CA LEU A 56 -18.36 -25.49 1.62
C LEU A 56 -17.01 -24.95 2.10
N PHE A 57 -15.89 -25.32 1.47
CA PHE A 57 -14.58 -24.78 1.80
C PHE A 57 -14.37 -23.40 1.17
N LYS A 58 -14.86 -22.39 1.88
CA LYS A 58 -14.61 -20.97 1.61
C LYS A 58 -14.05 -20.34 2.86
N PHE A 59 -13.16 -19.36 2.67
CA PHE A 59 -12.71 -18.53 3.77
C PHE A 59 -13.88 -17.80 4.42
N SER A 60 -13.73 -17.52 5.70
CA SER A 60 -14.71 -16.73 6.48
C SER A 60 -14.92 -15.35 5.88
N ASN A 61 -16.09 -14.75 6.16
CA ASN A 61 -16.34 -13.36 5.78
C ASN A 61 -15.34 -12.42 6.45
N GLU A 62 -14.91 -12.73 7.66
CA GLU A 62 -13.88 -12.00 8.40
C GLU A 62 -12.54 -12.00 7.65
N ALA A 63 -12.06 -13.16 7.17
CA ALA A 63 -10.85 -13.26 6.36
C ALA A 63 -10.98 -12.45 5.06
N LEU A 64 -12.13 -12.53 4.39
CA LEU A 64 -12.40 -11.76 3.18
C LEU A 64 -12.45 -10.25 3.43
N ASP A 65 -13.05 -9.80 4.53
CA ASP A 65 -13.17 -8.38 4.86
C ASP A 65 -11.84 -7.78 5.30
N GLU A 66 -11.02 -8.55 6.01
CA GLU A 66 -9.66 -8.18 6.38
C GLU A 66 -8.75 -8.10 5.13
N GLN A 67 -8.93 -8.99 4.14
CA GLN A 67 -8.24 -8.91 2.85
C GLN A 67 -8.67 -7.67 2.05
N LYS A 68 -9.98 -7.36 2.00
CA LYS A 68 -10.46 -6.11 1.38
C LYS A 68 -9.90 -4.88 2.09
N HIS A 69 -9.71 -4.92 3.40
CA HIS A 69 -9.10 -3.84 4.16
C HIS A 69 -7.64 -3.64 3.78
N ALA A 70 -6.86 -4.72 3.68
CA ALA A 70 -5.47 -4.66 3.20
C ALA A 70 -5.38 -4.03 1.80
N ILE A 71 -6.29 -4.39 0.89
CA ILE A 71 -6.36 -3.80 -0.47
C ILE A 71 -6.58 -2.29 -0.41
N ARG A 72 -7.54 -1.82 0.40
CA ARG A 72 -7.80 -0.37 0.54
C ARG A 72 -6.56 0.40 1.01
N ILE A 73 -5.85 -0.12 2.01
CA ILE A 73 -4.62 0.52 2.51
C ILE A 73 -3.54 0.53 1.41
N ALA A 74 -3.41 -0.57 0.65
CA ALA A 74 -2.46 -0.65 -0.45
C ALA A 74 -2.76 0.39 -1.54
N ASP A 75 -4.04 0.55 -1.92
CA ASP A 75 -4.47 1.55 -2.91
C ASP A 75 -4.18 2.98 -2.42
N GLU A 76 -4.50 3.29 -1.16
CA GLU A 76 -4.21 4.60 -0.57
C GLU A 76 -2.70 4.87 -0.52
N LYS A 77 -1.89 3.85 -0.24
CA LYS A 77 -0.43 3.95 -0.22
C LYS A 77 0.13 4.26 -1.61
N VAL A 78 -0.39 3.61 -2.65
CA VAL A 78 -0.01 3.89 -4.05
C VAL A 78 -0.39 5.33 -4.40
N SER A 79 -1.60 5.77 -4.07
CA SER A 79 -2.03 7.16 -4.29
C SER A 79 -1.13 8.18 -3.59
N LEU A 80 -0.75 7.92 -2.33
CA LEU A 80 0.13 8.80 -1.59
C LEU A 80 1.55 8.85 -2.18
N ALA A 81 2.06 7.72 -2.65
CA ALA A 81 3.34 7.65 -3.35
C ALA A 81 3.30 8.44 -4.67
N MET A 82 2.25 8.28 -5.48
CA MET A 82 2.05 9.06 -6.71
C MET A 82 2.07 10.57 -6.43
N GLN A 83 1.33 11.02 -5.41
CA GLN A 83 1.35 12.44 -5.02
C GLN A 83 2.73 12.95 -4.59
N ALA A 84 3.56 12.10 -3.97
CA ALA A 84 4.93 12.47 -3.63
C ALA A 84 5.79 12.59 -4.89
N TYR A 85 5.64 11.67 -5.84
CA TYR A 85 6.33 11.72 -7.14
C TYR A 85 5.94 12.97 -7.93
N ASP A 86 4.65 13.24 -8.11
CA ASP A 86 4.16 14.39 -8.87
C ASP A 86 4.65 15.71 -8.26
N LEU A 87 4.70 15.78 -6.93
CA LEU A 87 5.22 16.94 -6.21
C LEU A 87 6.70 17.16 -6.51
N VAL A 88 7.52 16.11 -6.47
CA VAL A 88 8.95 16.19 -6.79
C VAL A 88 9.16 16.56 -8.25
N ASP A 89 8.45 15.92 -9.16
CA ASP A 89 8.54 16.16 -10.60
C ASP A 89 8.22 17.63 -10.94
N THR A 90 7.14 18.17 -10.36
CA THR A 90 6.78 19.59 -10.52
C THR A 90 7.92 20.52 -10.09
N HIS A 91 8.61 20.21 -8.99
CA HIS A 91 9.72 21.05 -8.50
C HIS A 91 10.97 20.90 -9.36
N ILE A 92 11.26 19.72 -9.90
CA ILE A 92 12.34 19.51 -10.88
C ILE A 92 12.08 20.35 -12.13
N GLN A 93 10.86 20.28 -12.69
CA GLN A 93 10.48 21.07 -13.86
C GLN A 93 10.60 22.58 -13.61
N GLN A 94 10.24 23.05 -12.42
CA GLN A 94 10.42 24.46 -12.03
C GLN A 94 11.89 24.85 -12.02
N LEU A 95 12.76 24.03 -11.41
CA LEU A 95 14.20 24.27 -11.38
C LEU A 95 14.82 24.32 -12.78
N ASP A 96 14.43 23.39 -13.66
CA ASP A 96 14.89 23.38 -15.06
C ASP A 96 14.51 24.66 -15.80
N GLN A 97 13.29 25.16 -15.58
CA GLN A 97 12.83 26.43 -16.15
C GLN A 97 13.60 27.64 -15.59
N PHE A 98 13.90 27.64 -14.29
CA PHE A 98 14.70 28.70 -13.67
C PHE A 98 16.13 28.72 -14.22
N LEU A 99 16.78 27.57 -14.33
CA LEU A 99 18.12 27.45 -14.91
C LEU A 99 18.16 27.94 -16.35
N LYS A 100 17.16 27.55 -17.17
CA LYS A 100 17.07 28.01 -18.56
C LYS A 100 16.95 29.53 -18.66
N LYS A 101 16.10 30.16 -17.85
CA LYS A 101 15.95 31.62 -17.83
C LYS A 101 17.24 32.31 -17.38
N PHE A 102 17.90 31.77 -16.37
CA PHE A 102 19.17 32.30 -15.87
C PHE A 102 20.28 32.24 -16.93
N ASP A 103 20.37 31.14 -17.67
CA ASP A 103 21.30 30.99 -18.80
C ASP A 103 20.99 31.99 -19.94
N ASP A 104 19.72 32.20 -20.26
CA ASP A 104 19.29 33.16 -21.28
C ASP A 104 19.63 34.61 -20.87
N ASP A 105 19.46 34.95 -19.60
CA ASP A 105 19.82 36.26 -19.04
C ASP A 105 21.34 36.50 -19.03
N LEU A 106 22.14 35.46 -18.74
CA LEU A 106 23.62 35.55 -18.80
C LEU A 106 24.16 35.74 -20.22
N ARG A 107 23.44 35.28 -21.25
CA ARG A 107 23.83 35.41 -22.66
C ARG A 107 23.45 36.75 -23.28
N ARG A 108 22.73 37.59 -22.54
CA ARG A 108 22.17 38.87 -22.98
C ARG A 108 23.07 40.04 -22.62
#